data_AF-A0AAD6P7M0-F1
#
_entry.id   AF-A0AAD6P7M0-F1
#
_cell.length_a   1.000
_cell.length_b   1.000
_cell.length_c   1.000
_cell.angle_alpha   90.00
_cell.angle_beta   90.00
_cell.angle_gamma   90.00
#
_symmetry.space_group_name_H-M   'P 1'
#
loop_
_entity.id
_entity.type
_entity.pdbx_description
1 polymer ?
#
loop_
_entity_poly.entity_id
_entity_poly.type
_entity_poly.pdbx_seq_one_letter_code
_entity_poly.pdbx_strand_id
1 'polypeptide(L)'
;MGRNVLKTETPTSIDDAVYFLKENLNVGDHRPSISFGFGDPSCFECFRTTPIAEDAIAEAVRSAKFNSYAPTGGILPARRVLFLKS
;
A
#
# COMPACT_ATOMS: atom_id res chain seq x y z
N MET A 1 33.54 7.43 -21.77
CA MET A 1 33.69 8.53 -20.79
C MET A 1 32.40 9.36 -20.80
N GLY A 2 31.37 8.90 -20.10
CA GLY A 2 30.09 9.61 -19.98
C GLY A 2 29.74 9.66 -18.51
N ARG A 3 30.10 10.75 -17.83
CA ARG A 3 29.58 11.04 -16.49
C ARG A 3 28.11 11.34 -16.70
N ASN A 4 27.24 10.37 -16.43
CA ASN A 4 25.82 10.65 -16.23
C ASN A 4 25.76 11.65 -15.07
N VAL A 5 25.38 12.88 -15.38
CA VAL A 5 25.15 13.92 -14.38
C VAL A 5 24.07 13.37 -13.46
N LEU A 6 24.45 12.99 -12.23
CA LEU A 6 23.50 12.64 -11.20
C LEU A 6 22.50 13.79 -11.12
N LYS A 7 21.21 13.51 -11.32
CA LYS A 7 20.17 14.52 -11.16
C LYS A 7 20.25 14.99 -9.70
N THR A 8 20.82 16.17 -9.48
CA THR A 8 21.14 16.74 -8.16
C THR A 8 19.91 17.31 -7.47
N GLU A 9 18.76 16.67 -7.64
CA GLU A 9 17.54 17.06 -6.97
C GLU A 9 17.43 16.17 -5.74
N THR A 10 17.58 16.77 -4.57
CA THR A 10 17.43 16.05 -3.31
C THR A 10 16.02 15.46 -3.25
N PRO A 11 15.87 14.14 -3.10
CA PRO A 11 14.55 13.54 -3.05
C PRO A 11 13.75 14.14 -1.89
N THR A 12 12.50 14.53 -2.17
CA THR A 12 11.62 15.23 -1.23
C THR A 12 10.70 14.30 -0.44
N SER A 13 10.60 13.04 -0.86
CA SER A 13 9.82 12.00 -0.20
C SER A 13 10.58 10.67 -0.14
N ILE A 14 10.05 9.74 0.66
CA ILE A 14 10.60 8.38 0.76
C ILE A 14 10.50 7.66 -0.59
N ASP A 15 9.38 7.83 -1.30
CA ASP A 15 9.17 7.18 -2.60
C ASP A 15 10.15 7.72 -3.65
N ASP A 16 10.34 9.06 -3.69
CA ASP A 16 11.34 9.69 -4.56
C ASP A 16 12.75 9.18 -4.26
N ALA A 17 13.11 9.03 -2.99
CA ALA A 17 14.42 8.52 -2.59
C ALA A 17 14.63 7.06 -3.02
N VAL A 18 13.61 6.21 -2.85
CA VAL A 18 13.65 4.80 -3.28
C VAL A 18 13.80 4.71 -4.79
N TYR A 19 13.06 5.52 -5.54
CA TYR A 19 13.11 5.52 -7.00
C TYR A 19 14.47 6.04 -7.50
N PHE A 20 14.96 7.14 -6.93
CA PHE A 20 16.29 7.69 -7.22
C PHE A 20 17.39 6.65 -6.98
N LEU A 21 17.36 5.91 -5.87
CA LEU A 21 18.34 4.86 -5.59
C LEU A 21 18.27 3.71 -6.61
N LYS A 22 17.05 3.30 -7.02
CA LYS A 22 16.85 2.25 -8.04
C LYS A 22 17.39 2.65 -9.40
N GLU A 23 17.19 3.90 -9.84
CA GLU A 23 17.70 4.41 -11.11
C GLU A 23 19.22 4.47 -11.18
N ASN A 24 19.88 4.58 -10.02
CA ASN A 24 21.34 4.68 -9.91
C ASN A 24 22.02 3.36 -9.54
N LEU A 25 21.32 2.22 -9.61
CA LEU A 25 21.92 0.91 -9.42
C LEU A 25 22.92 0.58 -10.55
N ASN A 26 24.02 -0.08 -10.18
CA ASN A 26 25.01 -0.51 -11.17
C ASN A 26 24.45 -1.66 -12.02
N VAL A 27 24.31 -1.43 -13.32
CA VAL A 27 23.79 -2.43 -14.28
C VAL A 27 24.66 -3.69 -14.37
N GLY A 28 25.96 -3.59 -14.06
CA GLY A 28 26.88 -4.74 -14.02
C GLY A 28 26.87 -5.52 -12.70
N ASP A 29 26.09 -5.09 -11.71
CA ASP A 29 25.92 -5.80 -10.44
C ASP A 29 24.69 -6.70 -10.53
N HIS A 30 24.91 -8.01 -10.38
CA HIS A 30 23.84 -9.02 -10.46
C HIS A 30 23.30 -9.43 -9.09
N ARG A 31 23.76 -8.80 -8.00
CA ARG A 31 23.20 -9.06 -6.67
C ARG A 31 21.74 -8.62 -6.64
N PRO A 32 20.84 -9.43 -6.04
CA PRO A 32 19.45 -9.04 -5.92
C PRO A 32 19.30 -7.81 -5.03
N SER A 33 18.62 -6.78 -5.53
CA SER A 33 18.26 -5.61 -4.74
C SER A 33 17.01 -5.88 -3.92
N ILE A 34 17.07 -5.66 -2.60
CA ILE A 34 15.91 -5.77 -1.70
C ILE A 34 15.45 -4.35 -1.33
N SER A 35 14.20 -4.02 -1.64
CA SER A 35 13.62 -2.70 -1.35
C SER A 35 12.96 -2.68 0.03
N PHE A 36 13.57 -2.00 1.00
CA PHE A 36 13.03 -1.81 2.35
C PHE A 36 12.21 -0.52 2.52
N GLY A 37 12.17 0.33 1.49
CA GLY A 37 11.47 1.62 1.56
C GLY A 37 10.00 1.59 1.14
N PHE A 38 9.45 0.42 0.83
CA PHE A 38 8.04 0.28 0.49
C PHE A 38 7.17 0.32 1.76
N GLY A 39 6.42 1.40 1.94
CA GLY A 39 5.46 1.55 3.03
C GLY A 39 4.09 0.92 2.77
N ASP A 40 3.81 0.50 1.53
CA ASP A 40 2.58 -0.17 1.16
C ASP A 40 2.76 -1.70 1.20
N PRO A 41 2.10 -2.43 2.12
CA PRO A 41 2.20 -3.89 2.18
C PRO A 41 1.57 -4.57 0.96
N SER A 42 0.68 -3.92 0.21
CA SER A 42 -0.04 -4.52 -0.93
C SER A 42 0.90 -4.92 -2.08
N CYS A 43 2.11 -4.35 -2.13
CA CYS A 43 3.10 -4.69 -3.14
C CYS A 43 3.73 -6.08 -2.96
N PHE A 44 3.53 -6.73 -1.81
CA PHE A 44 3.99 -8.10 -1.58
C PHE A 44 2.82 -9.08 -1.60
N GLU A 45 2.92 -10.13 -2.42
CA GLU A 45 1.87 -11.14 -2.57
C GLU A 45 1.52 -11.87 -1.28
N CYS A 46 2.41 -11.88 -0.28
CA CYS A 46 2.15 -12.48 1.02
C CYS A 46 1.21 -11.64 1.91
N PHE A 47 1.00 -10.37 1.61
CA PHE A 47 0.02 -9.52 2.29
C PHE A 47 -1.23 -9.41 1.43
N ARG A 48 -2.17 -10.34 1.65
CA ARG A 48 -3.49 -10.32 1.00
C ARG A 48 -4.57 -9.96 2.00
N THR A 49 -5.59 -9.27 1.52
CA THR A 49 -6.85 -9.12 2.23
C THR A 49 -7.40 -10.51 2.54
N THR A 50 -7.92 -10.71 3.75
CA THR A 50 -8.50 -12.01 4.13
C THR A 50 -9.70 -12.34 3.23
N PRO A 51 -9.87 -13.59 2.76
CA PRO A 51 -11.02 -13.97 1.92
C PRO A 51 -12.37 -13.59 2.54
N ILE A 52 -12.49 -13.63 3.87
CA ILE A 52 -13.71 -13.24 4.60
C ILE A 52 -14.09 -11.77 4.32
N ALA A 53 -13.09 -10.88 4.24
CA ALA A 53 -13.32 -9.47 3.96
C ALA A 53 -13.66 -9.25 2.48
N GLU A 54 -13.04 -10.01 1.57
CA GLU A 54 -13.36 -9.97 0.15
C GLU A 54 -14.82 -10.40 -0.11
N ASP A 55 -15.24 -11.52 0.49
CA ASP A 55 -16.60 -12.03 0.39
C ASP A 55 -17.63 -11.05 0.98
N ALA A 56 -17.33 -10.46 2.14
CA ALA A 56 -18.21 -9.48 2.78
C ALA A 56 -18.39 -8.22 1.92
N ILE A 57 -17.33 -7.73 1.27
CA ILE A 57 -17.42 -6.61 0.33
C ILE A 57 -18.31 -6.99 -0.86
N ALA A 58 -18.10 -8.18 -1.43
CA ALA A 58 -18.87 -8.65 -2.58
C ALA A 58 -20.36 -8.82 -2.23
N GLU A 59 -20.68 -9.33 -1.05
CA GLU A 59 -22.05 -9.41 -0.54
C GLU A 59 -22.66 -8.02 -0.32
N ALA A 60 -21.93 -7.10 0.31
CA ALA A 60 -22.41 -5.74 0.56
C ALA A 60 -22.78 -5.03 -0.75
N VAL A 61 -21.92 -5.13 -1.78
CA VAL A 61 -22.17 -4.58 -3.12
C VAL A 61 -23.40 -5.22 -3.77
N ARG A 62 -23.48 -6.56 -3.80
CA ARG A 62 -24.61 -7.28 -4.40
C ARG A 62 -25.93 -7.00 -3.68
N SER A 63 -25.89 -6.76 -2.37
CA SER A 63 -27.09 -6.50 -1.57
C SER A 63 -27.74 -5.14 -1.87
N ALA A 64 -26.97 -4.18 -2.40
CA ALA A 64 -27.35 -2.78 -2.56
C ALA A 64 -27.85 -2.07 -1.27
N LYS A 65 -27.67 -2.69 -0.09
CA LYS A 65 -28.16 -2.15 1.20
C LYS A 65 -27.27 -1.05 1.79
N PHE A 66 -26.04 -0.92 1.29
CA PHE A 66 -25.00 -0.06 1.87
C PHE A 66 -24.55 1.07 0.92
N ASN A 67 -25.39 1.44 -0.06
CA ASN A 67 -25.06 2.43 -1.08
C ASN A 67 -25.38 3.89 -0.67
N SER A 68 -25.94 4.08 0.52
CA SER A 68 -26.26 5.39 1.08
C SER A 68 -25.11 5.97 1.90
N TYR A 69 -25.15 7.27 2.17
CA TYR A 69 -24.19 7.91 3.07
C TYR A 69 -24.18 7.26 4.45
N ALA A 70 -22.98 7.00 4.97
CA ALA A 70 -22.80 6.58 6.35
C ALA A 70 -23.07 7.77 7.31
N PRO A 71 -23.52 7.51 8.55
CA PRO A 71 -23.55 8.54 9.59
C PRO A 71 -22.15 9.13 9.83
N THR A 72 -22.06 10.36 10.33
CA THR A 72 -20.79 11.06 10.59
C THR A 72 -19.79 10.25 11.43
N GLY A 73 -20.28 9.44 12.37
CA GLY A 73 -19.44 8.58 13.20
C GLY A 73 -19.12 7.20 12.62
N GLY A 74 -19.56 6.90 11.38
CA GLY A 74 -19.54 5.56 10.80
C GLY A 74 -20.74 4.69 11.22
N ILE A 75 -20.88 3.53 10.57
CA ILE A 75 -21.99 2.60 10.84
C ILE A 75 -21.87 1.96 12.23
N LEU A 76 -22.99 1.88 12.97
CA LEU A 76 -23.03 1.34 14.34
C LEU A 76 -22.44 -0.08 14.48
N PRO A 77 -22.70 -1.04 13.56
CA PRO A 77 -22.10 -2.37 13.65
C PRO A 77 -20.57 -2.33 13.67
N ALA A 78 -19.93 -1.56 12.78
CA ALA A 78 -18.47 -1.45 12.72
C ALA A 78 -17.88 -0.85 14.01
N ARG A 79 -18.57 0.13 14.61
CA ARG A 79 -18.12 0.76 15.86
C ARG A 79 -18.21 -0.17 17.08
N ARG A 80 -19.24 -1.02 17.14
CA ARG A 80 -19.45 -1.93 18.29
C ARG A 80 -18.48 -3.11 18.30
N VAL A 81 -18.11 -3.62 17.13
CA VAL A 81 -17.20 -4.78 16.99
C VAL A 81 -15.84 -4.51 17.63
N LEU A 82 -15.35 -3.26 17.61
CA LEU A 82 -14.07 -2.88 18.21
C LEU A 82 -14.05 -2.99 19.75
N PHE A 83 -15.21 -2.97 20.42
CA PHE A 83 -15.32 -2.99 21.88
C PHE A 83 -15.76 -4.34 22.47
N LEU A 84 -15.99 -5.37 21.63
CA LEU A 84 -16.51 -6.69 22.07
C LEU A 84 -15.42 -7.76 22.23
N LYS A 85 -14.16 -7.38 22.47
CA LYS A 85 -13.13 -8.28 23.01
C LYS A 85 -12.93 -7.99 24.50
N SER A 86 -13.69 -8.68 25.35
CA SER A 86 -13.37 -8.94 26.76
C SER A 86 -13.93 -10.29 27.17
#